data_AF-A0A124GLH6-F1
#
_entry.id   AF-A0A124GLH6-F1
#
_cell.length_a   1.000
_cell.length_b   1.000
_cell.length_c   1.000
_cell.angle_alpha   90.00
_cell.angle_beta   90.00
_cell.angle_gamma   90.00
#
_symmetry.space_group_name_H-M   'P 1'
#
loop_
_entity.id
_entity.type
_entity.pdbx_description
1 polymer ?
#
loop_
_entity_poly.entity_id
_entity_poly.type
_entity_poly.pdbx_seq_one_letter_code
_entity_poly.pdbx_strand_id
1 'polypeptide(L)'
;MRAKTLAVLAAALAGCTSQANLERNPPMELRTGKSAEDYRSCLVVGLEKDGRHVEVQPQGNSQRVLVDSKVPGATAAIIDIGSASRGTRIQLREQMANNPLRPRTILTAVKDCL
;
A
#
# COMPACT_ATOMS: atom_id res chain seq x y z
N MET A 1 25.39 0.15 -38.77
CA MET A 1 25.66 -0.26 -37.39
C MET A 1 24.37 -0.14 -36.60
N ARG A 2 23.86 -1.27 -36.10
CA ARG A 2 22.51 -1.41 -35.54
C ARG A 2 22.45 -0.81 -34.13
N ALA A 3 21.75 0.31 -33.97
CA ALA A 3 21.41 0.87 -32.67
C ALA A 3 20.33 0.00 -32.01
N LYS A 4 20.75 -1.14 -31.43
CA LYS A 4 19.90 -2.06 -30.67
C LYS A 4 20.58 -2.43 -29.35
N THR A 5 21.00 -1.44 -28.56
CA THR A 5 21.69 -1.76 -27.29
C THR A 5 21.58 -0.68 -26.21
N LEU A 6 20.52 0.13 -26.18
CA LEU A 6 20.34 1.16 -25.14
C LEU A 6 19.05 1.05 -24.33
N ALA A 7 18.15 0.10 -24.65
CA ALA A 7 16.89 -0.03 -23.92
C ALA A 7 16.96 -0.91 -22.66
N VAL A 8 18.08 -1.60 -22.39
CA VAL A 8 18.15 -2.62 -21.32
C VAL A 8 18.63 -2.05 -19.97
N LEU A 9 19.22 -0.85 -19.93
CA LEU A 9 19.68 -0.28 -18.65
C LEU A 9 18.58 0.39 -17.82
N ALA A 10 17.43 0.76 -18.41
CA ALA A 10 16.35 1.43 -17.67
C ALA A 10 15.55 0.46 -16.77
N ALA A 11 15.53 -0.83 -17.08
CA ALA A 11 14.81 -1.83 -16.27
C ALA A 11 15.55 -2.22 -14.98
N ALA A 12 16.86 -1.90 -14.86
CA ALA A 12 17.65 -2.21 -13.68
C ALA A 12 17.50 -1.20 -12.54
N LEU A 13 16.96 0.00 -12.80
CA LEU A 13 16.67 1.01 -11.77
C LEU A 13 15.32 0.79 -11.05
N ALA A 14 14.49 -0.15 -11.52
CA ALA A 14 13.31 -0.61 -10.78
C ALA A 14 13.65 -1.60 -9.64
N GLY A 15 14.94 -1.85 -9.40
CA GLY A 15 15.41 -2.77 -8.38
C GLY A 15 15.92 -2.05 -7.14
N CYS A 16 15.04 -1.68 -6.21
CA CYS A 16 15.39 -1.44 -4.80
C CYS A 16 14.20 -1.71 -3.87
N THR A 17 13.86 -2.99 -3.68
CA THR A 17 13.27 -3.54 -2.43
C THR A 17 11.82 -3.19 -1.99
N SER A 18 11.14 -2.22 -2.62
CA SER A 18 10.03 -1.48 -1.98
C SER A 18 8.64 -2.13 -2.02
N GLN A 19 8.04 -2.37 -3.19
CA GLN A 19 6.65 -2.83 -3.31
C GLN A 19 6.52 -4.34 -3.62
N ALA A 20 7.28 -4.85 -4.60
CA ALA A 20 7.16 -6.24 -5.07
C ALA A 20 7.45 -7.30 -3.97
N ASN A 21 8.23 -6.93 -2.95
CA ASN A 21 8.46 -7.77 -1.78
C ASN A 21 7.22 -7.86 -0.88
N LEU A 22 6.53 -6.74 -0.68
CA LEU A 22 5.27 -6.67 0.09
C LEU A 22 4.15 -7.45 -0.58
N GLU A 23 4.07 -7.42 -1.90
CA GLU A 23 3.04 -8.14 -2.66
C GLU A 23 3.08 -9.67 -2.43
N ARG A 24 4.26 -10.22 -2.11
CA ARG A 24 4.42 -11.64 -1.78
C ARG A 24 4.02 -11.99 -0.34
N ASN A 25 3.90 -11.00 0.55
CA ASN A 25 3.49 -11.25 1.93
C ASN A 25 1.98 -11.56 1.97
N PRO A 26 1.54 -12.54 2.79
CA PRO A 26 0.11 -12.75 2.99
C PRO A 26 -0.53 -11.48 3.59
N PRO A 27 -1.69 -11.05 3.08
CA PRO A 27 -2.36 -9.86 3.59
C PRO A 27 -3.04 -10.12 4.94
N MET A 28 -3.13 -9.08 5.77
CA MET A 28 -4.11 -9.00 6.84
C MET A 28 -5.44 -8.54 6.25
N GLU A 29 -6.46 -9.38 6.38
CA GLU A 29 -7.80 -9.10 5.89
C GLU A 29 -8.63 -8.37 6.96
N LEU A 30 -9.21 -7.22 6.59
CA LEU A 30 -10.17 -6.48 7.42
C LEU A 30 -11.43 -6.16 6.61
N ARG A 31 -12.49 -5.76 7.32
CA ARG A 31 -13.77 -5.37 6.71
C ARG A 31 -14.41 -4.22 7.47
N THR A 32 -15.12 -3.37 6.74
CA THR A 32 -15.92 -2.25 7.26
C THR A 32 -17.27 -2.21 6.55
N GLY A 33 -18.28 -1.65 7.21
CA GLY A 33 -19.58 -1.33 6.60
C GLY A 33 -19.56 -0.09 5.69
N LYS A 34 -18.50 0.71 5.73
CA LYS A 34 -18.35 1.93 4.92
C LYS A 34 -18.20 1.61 3.43
N SER A 35 -18.54 2.59 2.58
CA SER A 35 -18.21 2.53 1.16
C SER A 35 -16.69 2.57 0.96
N ALA A 36 -16.20 2.06 -0.18
CA ALA A 36 -14.77 2.04 -0.46
C ALA A 36 -14.18 3.45 -0.49
N GLU A 37 -14.95 4.42 -0.99
CA GLU A 37 -14.56 5.82 -1.06
C GLU A 37 -14.51 6.50 0.31
N ASP A 38 -15.50 6.28 1.17
CA ASP A 38 -15.52 6.82 2.54
C ASP A 38 -14.36 6.26 3.35
N TYR A 39 -14.13 4.94 3.25
CA TYR A 39 -13.02 4.28 3.92
C TYR A 39 -11.67 4.80 3.44
N ARG A 40 -11.46 4.89 2.12
CA ARG A 40 -10.23 5.45 1.54
C ARG A 40 -10.00 6.89 2.01
N SER A 41 -11.02 7.72 2.00
CA SER A 41 -10.91 9.13 2.38
C SER A 41 -10.49 9.29 3.85
N CYS A 42 -11.09 8.49 4.75
CA CYS A 42 -10.65 8.42 6.15
C CYS A 42 -9.19 7.98 6.26
N LEU A 43 -8.83 6.91 5.55
CA LEU A 43 -7.49 6.30 5.62
C LEU A 43 -6.40 7.27 5.15
N VAL A 44 -6.60 7.94 4.02
CA VAL A 44 -5.62 8.89 3.46
C VAL A 44 -5.38 10.03 4.45
N VAL A 45 -6.45 10.61 5.00
CA VAL A 45 -6.35 11.68 6.01
C VAL A 45 -5.60 11.20 7.27
N GLY A 46 -5.86 9.97 7.72
CA GLY A 46 -5.16 9.39 8.88
C GLY A 46 -3.65 9.22 8.62
N LEU A 47 -3.29 8.67 7.46
CA LEU A 47 -1.90 8.44 7.09
C LEU A 47 -1.11 9.74 6.86
N GLU A 48 -1.72 10.75 6.23
CA GLU A 48 -1.09 12.05 6.01
C GLU A 48 -0.88 12.81 7.32
N LYS A 49 -1.82 12.71 8.27
CA LYS A 49 -1.65 13.26 9.63
C LYS A 49 -0.47 12.63 10.38
N ASP A 50 -0.19 11.35 10.11
CA ASP A 50 0.99 10.64 10.63
C ASP A 50 2.29 10.98 9.87
N GLY A 51 2.24 11.93 8.93
CA GLY A 51 3.38 12.37 8.13
C GLY A 51 3.81 11.37 7.07
N ARG A 52 2.89 10.51 6.60
CA ARG A 52 3.15 9.58 5.50
C ARG A 52 2.78 10.20 4.16
N HIS A 53 3.60 9.95 3.15
CA HIS A 53 3.18 10.17 1.77
C HIS A 53 2.35 8.96 1.30
N VAL A 54 1.28 9.24 0.57
CA VAL A 54 0.31 8.24 0.11
C VAL A 54 0.07 8.41 -1.37
N GLU A 55 0.22 7.32 -2.12
CA GLU A 55 -0.14 7.25 -3.54
C GLU A 55 -1.36 6.34 -3.70
N VAL A 56 -2.39 6.82 -4.39
CA VAL A 56 -3.60 6.03 -4.68
C VAL A 56 -3.60 5.63 -6.16
N GLN A 57 -3.59 4.33 -6.41
CA GLN A 57 -3.62 3.75 -7.75
C GLN A 57 -4.96 3.05 -7.99
N PRO A 58 -5.61 3.27 -9.14
CA PRO A 58 -6.77 2.47 -9.53
C PRO A 58 -6.33 1.03 -9.87
N GLN A 59 -7.10 0.03 -9.41
CA GLN A 59 -6.81 -1.39 -9.67
C GLN A 59 -8.11 -2.14 -10.03
N GLY A 60 -8.50 -2.07 -11.31
CA GLY A 60 -9.76 -2.67 -11.77
C GLY A 60 -10.96 -2.07 -11.04
N ASN A 61 -11.71 -2.90 -10.32
CA ASN A 61 -12.84 -2.48 -9.46
C ASN A 61 -12.45 -2.19 -8.00
N SER A 62 -11.15 -2.13 -7.73
CA SER A 62 -10.57 -1.84 -6.42
C SER A 62 -9.59 -0.67 -6.51
N GLN A 63 -9.14 -0.19 -5.36
CA GLN A 63 -8.15 0.87 -5.24
C GLN A 63 -6.99 0.34 -4.42
N ARG A 64 -5.77 0.65 -4.85
CA ARG A 64 -4.54 0.34 -4.14
C ARG A 64 -3.98 1.61 -3.54
N VAL A 65 -3.69 1.58 -2.25
CA VAL A 65 -3.05 2.67 -1.53
C VAL A 65 -1.63 2.23 -1.18
N LEU A 66 -0.63 2.90 -1.77
CA LEU A 66 0.78 2.72 -1.44
C LEU A 66 1.15 3.74 -0.37
N VAL A 67 1.80 3.27 0.69
CA VAL A 67 2.24 4.10 1.80
C VAL A 67 3.75 4.10 1.85
N ASP A 68 4.35 5.27 1.75
CA ASP A 68 5.81 5.39 1.76
C ASP A 68 6.40 5.12 3.15
N SER A 69 7.59 4.54 3.13
CA SER A 69 8.46 4.50 4.28
C SER A 69 9.03 5.89 4.57
N LYS A 70 9.49 6.09 5.80
CA LYS A 70 10.29 7.28 6.15
C LYS A 70 11.68 7.24 5.50
N VAL A 71 12.07 6.08 4.96
CA VAL A 71 13.29 5.91 4.16
C VAL A 71 12.95 6.17 2.70
N PRO A 72 13.63 7.12 2.02
CA PRO A 72 13.37 7.42 0.61
C PRO A 72 13.48 6.18 -0.29
N GLY A 73 12.52 6.03 -1.21
CA GLY A 73 12.50 4.93 -2.18
C GLY A 73 11.99 3.59 -1.65
N ALA A 74 11.50 3.51 -0.41
CA ALA A 74 10.92 2.30 0.17
C ALA A 74 9.41 2.46 0.44
N THR A 75 8.64 1.40 0.19
CA THR A 75 7.20 1.33 0.48
C THR A 75 7.02 0.63 1.82
N ALA A 76 6.33 1.25 2.76
CA ALA A 76 6.06 0.67 4.08
C ALA A 76 4.84 -0.25 4.07
N ALA A 77 3.83 0.05 3.27
CA ALA A 77 2.64 -0.79 3.16
C ALA A 77 1.94 -0.68 1.80
N ILE A 78 1.22 -1.75 1.45
CA ILE A 78 0.23 -1.81 0.38
C ILE A 78 -1.12 -2.08 1.04
N ILE A 79 -2.13 -1.27 0.72
CA ILE A 79 -3.49 -1.44 1.23
C ILE A 79 -4.42 -1.53 0.02
N ASP A 80 -4.92 -2.73 -0.26
CA ASP A 80 -5.92 -2.93 -1.30
C ASP A 80 -7.32 -2.75 -0.70
N ILE A 81 -8.12 -1.86 -1.31
CA ILE A 81 -9.47 -1.47 -0.89
C ILE A 81 -10.43 -1.89 -2.01
N GLY A 82 -11.24 -2.91 -1.74
CA GLY A 82 -12.19 -3.44 -2.72
C GLY A 82 -13.59 -3.54 -2.17
N SER A 83 -14.59 -3.47 -3.04
CA SER A 83 -15.99 -3.67 -2.64
C SER A 83 -16.23 -5.12 -2.20
N ALA A 84 -17.10 -5.29 -1.20
CA ALA A 84 -17.61 -6.60 -0.76
C ALA A 84 -19.14 -6.61 -0.81
N SER A 85 -19.75 -7.79 -0.67
CA SER A 85 -21.22 -7.94 -0.63
C SER A 85 -21.89 -7.12 0.49
N ARG A 86 -21.14 -6.79 1.54
CA ARG A 86 -21.51 -5.84 2.59
C ARG A 86 -20.30 -4.96 2.90
N GLY A 87 -20.35 -3.72 2.43
CA GLY A 87 -19.32 -2.70 2.65
C GLY A 87 -18.02 -2.97 1.87
N THR A 88 -16.88 -2.82 2.54
CA THR A 88 -15.56 -2.80 1.91
C THR A 88 -14.65 -3.88 2.52
N ARG A 89 -13.93 -4.59 1.66
CA ARG A 89 -12.82 -5.49 2.00
C ARG A 89 -11.51 -4.71 1.95
N ILE A 90 -10.68 -4.90 2.96
CA ILE A 90 -9.36 -4.28 3.07
C ILE A 90 -8.31 -5.38 3.19
N GLN A 91 -7.26 -5.29 2.38
CA GLN A 91 -6.10 -6.19 2.46
C GLN A 91 -4.87 -5.35 2.77
N LEU A 92 -4.34 -5.46 4.00
CA LEU A 92 -3.15 -4.76 4.44
C LEU A 92 -1.92 -5.66 4.33
N ARG A 93 -0.92 -5.23 3.57
CA ARG A 93 0.43 -5.81 3.54
C ARG A 93 1.40 -4.76 4.04
N GLU A 94 1.96 -4.96 5.23
CA GLU A 94 2.91 -4.03 5.83
C GLU A 94 4.29 -4.66 5.95
N GLN A 95 5.34 -3.83 5.86
CA GLN A 95 6.69 -4.28 6.15
C GLN A 95 6.78 -4.74 7.61
N MET A 96 7.67 -5.69 7.88
CA MET A 96 7.93 -6.16 9.24
C MET A 96 6.67 -6.72 9.94
N ALA A 97 5.71 -7.27 9.20
CA ALA A 97 4.42 -7.67 9.78
C ALA A 97 4.53 -8.68 10.94
N ASN A 98 5.59 -9.50 10.92
CA ASN A 98 5.90 -10.51 11.94
C ASN A 98 6.92 -10.02 12.99
N ASN A 99 7.32 -8.74 12.97
CA ASN A 99 8.25 -8.18 13.94
C ASN A 99 7.49 -7.53 15.11
N PRO A 100 7.71 -7.96 16.37
CA PRO A 100 7.05 -7.38 17.54
C PRO A 100 7.40 -5.89 17.78
N LEU A 101 8.55 -5.43 17.30
CA LEU A 101 9.02 -4.04 17.42
C LEU A 101 8.58 -3.14 16.25
N ARG A 102 7.77 -3.66 15.32
CA ARG A 102 7.27 -2.88 14.17
C ARG A 102 6.47 -1.66 14.66
N PRO A 103 6.73 -0.46 14.09
CA PRO A 103 5.87 0.71 14.28
C PRO A 103 4.44 0.43 13.83
N ARG A 104 3.44 0.65 14.69
CA ARG A 104 2.05 0.29 14.40
C ARG A 104 1.22 1.40 13.76
N THR A 105 1.82 2.52 13.35
CA THR A 105 1.08 3.71 12.90
C THR A 105 0.16 3.41 11.71
N ILE A 106 0.62 2.64 10.73
CA ILE A 106 -0.19 2.29 9.55
C ILE A 106 -1.34 1.36 9.95
N LEU A 107 -1.06 0.33 10.76
CA LEU A 107 -2.09 -0.56 11.26
C LEU A 107 -3.15 0.17 12.10
N THR A 108 -2.73 1.15 12.91
CA THR A 108 -3.63 2.00 13.68
C THR A 108 -4.51 2.84 12.76
N ALA A 109 -3.92 3.56 11.80
CA ALA A 109 -4.68 4.36 10.82
C ALA A 109 -5.69 3.51 10.01
N VAL A 110 -5.32 2.27 9.65
CA VAL A 110 -6.23 1.30 9.01
C VAL A 110 -7.39 0.94 9.93
N LYS A 111 -7.14 0.68 11.21
CA LYS A 111 -8.15 0.24 12.17
C LYS A 111 -9.10 1.37 12.60
N ASP A 112 -8.59 2.59 12.73
CA ASP A 112 -9.37 3.75 13.14
C ASP A 112 -10.44 4.13 12.09
N CYS A 113 -10.25 3.70 10.84
CA CYS A 113 -11.18 3.94 9.75
C CYS A 113 -12.18 2.82 9.50
N LEU A 114 -12.13 1.69 10.24
CA LEU A 114 -13.12 0.61 10.10
C LEU A 114 -14.55 1.04 10.45
#